data_AF-A0A8T0QPF5-F1
#
_entry.id   AF-A0A8T0QPF5-F1
#
_cell.length_a   1.000
_cell.length_b   1.000
_cell.length_c   1.000
_cell.angle_alpha   90.00
_cell.angle_beta   90.00
_cell.angle_gamma   90.00
#
_symmetry.space_group_name_H-M   'P 1'
#
loop_
_entity.id
_entity.type
_entity.pdbx_description
1 polymer ?
#
loop_
_entity_poly.entity_id
_entity_poly.type
_entity_poly.pdbx_seq_one_letter_code
_entity_poly.pdbx_strand_id
1 'polypeptide(L)'
;METRLILRRSIRPLYKLHRDGYCLDGSFCLSNFLIDENLLIALEYQPENRKKYSKERGCADFQRFVKMVQDDVFGAEDIPNEICDWLSLIQSAGTDYEYLVSYDSALMECNQVLSTFLQLSSKLIIMETSDYAGYKFVLKQLQPFAGWDILDLHNEHFIGTYWRRDPITGNRTRYGNDVRSLLRLIRNTFQHIMMKTVDINGRITFKEEEYEYILNDQFPRLLRDFMKAMYIAAYLAELNLEHVMV
;
A
#
# COMPACT_ATOMS: atom_id res chain seq x y z
N MET A 1 -4.09 -14.50 1.65
CA MET A 1 -2.71 -14.29 1.14
C MET A 1 -2.64 -14.60 -0.36
N GLU A 2 -3.10 -15.78 -0.79
CA GLU A 2 -3.07 -16.21 -2.20
C GLU A 2 -3.85 -15.28 -3.16
N THR A 3 -5.07 -14.88 -2.81
CA THR A 3 -5.87 -13.95 -3.65
C THR A 3 -5.17 -12.61 -3.88
N ARG A 4 -4.54 -12.01 -2.85
CA ARG A 4 -3.80 -10.74 -2.99
C ARG A 4 -2.64 -10.87 -3.98
N LEU A 5 -1.89 -11.97 -3.89
CA LEU A 5 -0.77 -12.27 -4.79
C LEU A 5 -1.25 -12.47 -6.24
N ILE A 6 -2.34 -13.22 -6.43
CA ILE A 6 -2.94 -13.45 -7.74
C ILE A 6 -3.38 -12.10 -8.35
N LEU A 7 -4.15 -11.28 -7.62
CA LEU A 7 -4.59 -9.97 -8.10
C LEU A 7 -3.41 -9.06 -8.50
N ARG A 8 -2.36 -9.02 -7.68
CA ARG A 8 -1.11 -8.30 -7.97
C ARG A 8 -0.45 -8.76 -9.26
N ARG A 9 -0.37 -10.07 -9.47
CA ARG A 9 0.29 -10.65 -10.64
C ARG A 9 -0.60 -10.54 -11.89
N SER A 10 -1.92 -10.46 -11.76
CA SER A 10 -2.85 -10.38 -12.90
C SER A 10 -2.84 -9.01 -13.58
N ILE A 11 -2.63 -7.92 -12.84
CA ILE A 11 -2.62 -6.58 -13.46
C ILE A 11 -1.32 -6.32 -14.26
N ARG A 12 -0.20 -6.94 -13.88
CA ARG A 12 1.13 -6.70 -14.48
C ARG A 12 1.21 -7.04 -15.97
N PRO A 13 0.66 -8.17 -16.47
CA PRO A 13 0.57 -8.46 -17.89
C PRO A 13 -0.17 -7.40 -18.71
N LEU A 14 -1.23 -6.79 -18.16
CA LEU A 14 -1.95 -5.71 -18.84
C LEU A 14 -1.07 -4.47 -18.98
N TYR A 15 -0.38 -4.06 -17.92
CA TYR A 15 0.58 -2.96 -17.98
C TYR A 15 1.73 -3.24 -18.96
N LYS A 16 2.25 -4.48 -18.97
CA LYS A 16 3.26 -4.89 -19.95
C LYS A 16 2.73 -4.75 -21.39
N LEU A 17 1.53 -5.25 -21.66
CA LEU A 17 0.89 -5.14 -22.97
C LEU A 17 0.74 -3.68 -23.42
N HIS A 18 0.33 -2.80 -22.51
CA HIS A 18 0.19 -1.36 -22.76
C HIS A 18 1.53 -0.69 -23.06
N ARG A 19 2.58 -1.01 -22.30
CA ARG A 19 3.96 -0.52 -22.57
C ARG A 19 4.51 -1.00 -23.90
N ASP A 20 4.14 -2.21 -24.32
CA ASP A 20 4.50 -2.76 -25.63
C ASP A 20 3.70 -2.11 -26.79
N GLY A 21 2.80 -1.17 -26.50
CA GLY A 21 2.03 -0.41 -27.49
C GLY A 21 0.73 -1.09 -27.93
N TYR A 22 0.25 -2.08 -27.17
CA TYR A 22 -0.96 -2.84 -27.45
C TYR A 22 -1.98 -2.79 -26.31
N CYS A 23 -3.20 -3.22 -26.59
CA CYS A 23 -4.30 -3.37 -25.62
C CYS A 23 -5.29 -4.42 -26.12
N LEU A 24 -6.22 -4.84 -25.27
CA LEU A 24 -7.31 -5.74 -25.66
C LEU A 24 -8.66 -5.00 -25.79
N ASP A 25 -8.72 -3.72 -25.42
CA ASP A 25 -9.93 -2.88 -25.47
C ASP A 25 -11.12 -3.58 -24.79
N GLY A 26 -10.86 -4.12 -23.59
CA GLY A 26 -11.81 -4.87 -22.77
C GLY A 26 -12.17 -6.27 -23.30
N SER A 27 -11.52 -6.75 -24.36
CA SER A 27 -11.85 -8.03 -25.02
C SER A 27 -11.14 -9.23 -24.37
N PHE A 28 -11.35 -9.40 -23.06
CA PHE A 28 -10.86 -10.54 -22.27
C PHE A 28 -11.79 -10.87 -21.09
N CYS A 29 -11.60 -12.03 -20.48
CA CYS A 29 -12.27 -12.48 -19.26
C CYS A 29 -11.31 -13.31 -18.40
N LEU A 30 -11.81 -13.91 -17.32
CA LEU A 30 -11.00 -14.69 -16.39
C LEU A 30 -10.23 -15.83 -17.07
N SER A 31 -10.79 -16.48 -18.10
CA SER A 31 -10.12 -17.57 -18.82
C SER A 31 -8.88 -17.16 -19.61
N ASN A 32 -8.66 -15.85 -19.81
CA ASN A 32 -7.45 -15.34 -20.45
C ASN A 32 -6.26 -15.30 -19.48
N PHE A 33 -6.47 -15.43 -18.17
CA PHE A 33 -5.41 -15.41 -17.17
C PHE A 33 -5.07 -16.84 -16.76
N LEU A 34 -3.97 -17.37 -17.29
CA LEU A 34 -3.45 -18.68 -16.90
C LEU A 34 -2.56 -18.54 -15.67
N ILE A 35 -2.84 -19.36 -14.65
CA ILE A 35 -2.09 -19.40 -13.40
C ILE A 35 -1.36 -20.75 -13.34
N ASP A 36 -0.05 -20.71 -13.17
CA ASP A 36 0.76 -21.92 -12.99
C ASP A 36 0.89 -22.36 -11.52
N GLU A 37 1.61 -23.46 -11.28
CA GLU A 37 1.85 -24.00 -9.93
C GLU A 37 2.62 -23.06 -8.99
N ASN A 38 3.32 -22.05 -9.54
CA ASN A 38 4.06 -21.04 -8.81
C ASN A 38 3.28 -19.72 -8.68
N LEU A 39 1.98 -19.73 -9.03
CA LEU A 39 1.11 -18.57 -9.09
C LEU A 39 1.61 -17.48 -10.03
N LEU A 40 2.40 -17.84 -11.06
CA LEU A 40 2.75 -16.91 -12.13
C LEU A 40 1.58 -16.79 -13.09
N ILE A 41 1.38 -15.58 -13.61
CA ILE A 41 0.21 -15.26 -14.41
C ILE A 41 0.62 -14.88 -15.83
N ALA A 42 0.10 -15.62 -16.80
CA ALA A 42 0.22 -15.32 -18.21
C ALA A 42 -1.14 -14.84 -18.75
N LEU A 43 -1.10 -13.78 -19.55
CA LEU A 43 -2.28 -13.26 -20.25
C LEU A 43 -2.29 -13.82 -21.68
N GLU A 44 -3.16 -14.78 -21.94
CA GLU A 44 -3.36 -15.37 -23.26
C GLU A 44 -4.54 -14.75 -23.98
N TYR A 45 -4.36 -14.39 -25.25
CA TYR A 45 -5.41 -13.84 -26.09
C TYR A 45 -5.14 -14.17 -27.55
N GLN A 46 -6.22 -14.23 -28.33
CA GLN A 46 -6.14 -14.41 -29.77
C GLN A 46 -5.56 -13.15 -30.44
N PRO A 47 -4.66 -13.27 -31.43
CA PRO A 47 -4.02 -12.13 -32.08
C PRO A 47 -4.99 -11.07 -32.63
N GLU A 48 -6.20 -11.48 -33.00
CA GLU A 48 -7.26 -10.62 -33.54
C GLU A 48 -7.86 -9.70 -32.47
N ASN A 49 -7.80 -10.09 -31.20
CA ASN A 49 -8.25 -9.25 -30.08
C ASN A 49 -7.24 -8.15 -29.74
N ARG A 50 -5.99 -8.28 -30.19
CA ARG A 50 -4.93 -7.32 -29.94
C ARG A 50 -5.11 -6.08 -30.79
N LYS A 51 -5.27 -4.93 -30.15
CA LYS A 51 -5.42 -3.62 -30.79
C LYS A 51 -4.22 -2.73 -30.46
N LYS A 52 -3.92 -1.77 -31.34
CA LYS A 52 -2.95 -0.71 -31.02
C LYS A 52 -3.44 0.10 -29.81
N TYR A 53 -2.55 0.35 -28.87
CA TYR A 53 -2.82 1.10 -27.66
C TYR A 53 -3.29 2.53 -27.95
N SER A 54 -4.32 2.95 -27.21
CA SER A 54 -4.68 4.35 -26.96
C SER A 54 -5.15 4.46 -25.51
N LYS A 55 -5.14 5.67 -24.94
CA LYS A 55 -5.53 5.87 -23.52
C LYS A 55 -6.97 5.41 -23.27
N GLU A 56 -7.87 5.61 -24.23
CA GLU A 56 -9.28 5.20 -24.16
C GLU A 56 -9.41 3.67 -24.14
N ARG A 57 -8.68 2.97 -25.02
CA ARG A 57 -8.71 1.50 -25.09
C ARG A 57 -8.02 0.84 -23.89
N GLY A 58 -6.92 1.43 -23.41
CA GLY A 58 -6.28 1.01 -22.17
C GLY A 58 -7.20 1.19 -20.96
N CYS A 59 -7.98 2.28 -20.92
CA CYS A 59 -9.01 2.48 -19.90
C CYS A 59 -10.10 1.38 -19.97
N ALA A 60 -10.53 0.97 -21.16
CA ALA A 60 -11.47 -0.14 -21.33
C ALA A 60 -10.89 -1.47 -20.79
N ASP A 61 -9.59 -1.73 -20.94
CA ASP A 61 -8.94 -2.88 -20.31
C ASP A 61 -9.02 -2.82 -18.78
N PHE A 62 -8.71 -1.67 -18.18
CA PHE A 62 -8.78 -1.52 -16.72
C PHE A 62 -10.21 -1.61 -16.18
N GLN A 63 -11.20 -1.05 -16.88
CA GLN A 63 -12.61 -1.20 -16.55
C GLN A 63 -13.04 -2.67 -16.61
N ARG A 64 -12.62 -3.39 -17.65
CA ARG A 64 -12.92 -4.81 -17.78
C ARG A 64 -12.25 -5.63 -16.68
N PHE A 65 -10.98 -5.35 -16.36
CA PHE A 65 -10.26 -6.01 -15.29
C PHE A 65 -10.96 -5.84 -13.94
N VAL A 66 -11.37 -4.61 -13.60
CA VAL A 66 -12.06 -4.34 -12.33
C VAL A 66 -13.38 -5.08 -12.26
N LYS A 67 -14.17 -5.06 -13.35
CA LYS A 67 -15.42 -5.81 -13.42
C LYS A 67 -15.20 -7.32 -13.28
N MET A 68 -14.16 -7.86 -13.92
CA MET A 68 -13.79 -9.28 -13.79
C MET A 68 -13.43 -9.64 -12.34
N VAL A 69 -12.67 -8.80 -11.64
CA VAL A 69 -12.36 -9.04 -10.22
C VAL A 69 -13.64 -9.03 -9.38
N GLN A 70 -14.52 -8.05 -9.59
CA GLN A 70 -15.78 -7.94 -8.85
C GLN A 70 -16.72 -9.12 -9.13
N ASP A 71 -17.01 -9.39 -10.40
CA ASP A 71 -18.05 -10.33 -10.80
C ASP A 71 -17.57 -11.79 -10.82
N ASP A 72 -16.31 -12.05 -11.20
CA ASP A 72 -15.81 -13.41 -11.46
C ASP A 72 -14.91 -13.94 -10.33
N VAL A 73 -14.12 -13.07 -9.65
CA VAL A 73 -13.21 -13.50 -8.56
C VAL A 73 -13.91 -13.50 -7.20
N PHE A 74 -14.62 -12.42 -6.86
CA PHE A 74 -15.38 -12.35 -5.61
C PHE A 74 -16.84 -12.75 -5.80
N GLY A 75 -17.44 -12.46 -6.96
CA GLY A 75 -18.80 -12.86 -7.28
C GLY A 75 -19.82 -12.28 -6.30
N ALA A 76 -20.42 -13.14 -5.47
CA ALA A 76 -21.40 -12.74 -4.46
C ALA A 76 -20.78 -12.49 -3.06
N GLU A 77 -19.47 -12.71 -2.90
CA GLU A 77 -18.78 -12.49 -1.62
C GLU A 77 -18.46 -11.02 -1.38
N ASP A 78 -18.38 -10.64 -0.10
CA ASP A 78 -17.97 -9.29 0.30
C ASP A 78 -16.50 -9.06 -0.06
N ILE A 79 -16.26 -7.97 -0.79
CA ILE A 79 -14.91 -7.56 -1.17
C ILE A 79 -14.30 -6.75 -0.01
N PRO A 80 -13.08 -7.08 0.47
CA PRO A 80 -12.41 -6.28 1.49
C PRO A 80 -12.27 -4.82 1.07
N ASN A 81 -12.50 -3.89 2.00
CA ASN A 81 -12.50 -2.45 1.73
C ASN A 81 -11.21 -1.99 1.06
N GLU A 82 -10.06 -2.54 1.45
CA GLU A 82 -8.74 -2.24 0.89
C GLU A 82 -8.65 -2.63 -0.58
N ILE A 83 -9.28 -3.75 -0.97
CA ILE A 83 -9.36 -4.22 -2.36
C ILE A 83 -10.34 -3.34 -3.15
N CYS A 84 -11.49 -2.96 -2.59
CA CYS A 84 -12.40 -2.00 -3.24
C CYS A 84 -11.70 -0.66 -3.54
N ASP A 85 -10.91 -0.21 -2.57
CA ASP A 85 -10.09 0.98 -2.67
C ASP A 85 -9.03 0.85 -3.79
N TRP A 86 -8.32 -0.28 -3.85
CA TRP A 86 -7.35 -0.57 -4.91
C TRP A 86 -8.00 -0.64 -6.31
N LEU A 87 -9.15 -1.28 -6.44
CA LEU A 87 -9.92 -1.33 -7.69
C LEU A 87 -10.35 0.08 -8.14
N SER A 88 -10.77 0.92 -7.19
CA SER A 88 -11.10 2.33 -7.46
C SER A 88 -9.88 3.12 -7.95
N LEU A 89 -8.69 2.83 -7.40
CA LEU A 89 -7.45 3.43 -7.87
C LEU A 89 -7.18 3.07 -9.33
N ILE A 90 -7.30 1.79 -9.71
CA ILE A 90 -7.14 1.32 -11.10
C ILE A 90 -8.04 2.10 -12.06
N GLN A 91 -9.33 2.26 -11.72
CA GLN A 91 -10.29 2.97 -12.57
C GLN A 91 -9.97 4.46 -12.71
N SER A 92 -9.50 5.10 -11.64
CA SER A 92 -9.25 6.55 -11.63
C SER A 92 -7.91 6.94 -12.28
N ALA A 93 -6.93 6.04 -12.25
CA ALA A 93 -5.53 6.38 -12.51
C ALA A 93 -4.96 5.82 -13.81
N GLY A 94 -5.54 4.73 -14.33
CA GLY A 94 -5.07 4.07 -15.54
C GLY A 94 -3.56 3.73 -15.50
N THR A 95 -2.83 4.16 -16.54
CA THR A 95 -1.37 3.93 -16.65
C THR A 95 -0.51 4.89 -15.82
N ASP A 96 -1.06 6.03 -15.38
CA ASP A 96 -0.28 7.10 -14.75
C ASP A 96 0.19 6.71 -13.32
N TYR A 97 -0.35 5.62 -12.76
CA TYR A 97 -0.04 5.10 -11.43
C TYR A 97 0.36 3.62 -11.44
N GLU A 98 0.91 3.12 -12.56
CA GLU A 98 1.29 1.69 -12.72
C GLU A 98 2.08 1.15 -11.52
N TYR A 99 3.09 1.89 -11.04
CA TYR A 99 3.90 1.46 -9.91
C TYR A 99 3.08 1.37 -8.62
N LEU A 100 2.31 2.42 -8.29
CA LEU A 100 1.47 2.43 -7.09
C LEU A 100 0.43 1.31 -7.12
N VAL A 101 -0.22 1.09 -8.27
CA VAL A 101 -1.22 0.02 -8.45
C VAL A 101 -0.58 -1.37 -8.30
N SER A 102 0.60 -1.56 -8.87
CA SER A 102 1.29 -2.87 -8.88
C SER A 102 1.87 -3.27 -7.52
N TYR A 103 2.06 -2.29 -6.63
CA TYR A 103 2.66 -2.47 -5.31
C TYR A 103 1.81 -1.83 -4.21
N ASP A 104 0.48 -1.75 -4.38
CA ASP A 104 -0.41 -1.16 -3.37
C ASP A 104 -0.35 -1.98 -2.06
N SER A 105 -0.47 -1.28 -0.92
CA SER A 105 -0.56 -1.90 0.40
C SER A 105 -1.63 -2.98 0.52
N ALA A 106 -2.75 -2.86 -0.21
CA ALA A 106 -3.82 -3.86 -0.22
C ALA A 106 -3.38 -5.24 -0.76
N LEU A 107 -2.25 -5.27 -1.49
CA LEU A 107 -1.69 -6.46 -2.12
C LEU A 107 -0.39 -6.95 -1.45
N MET A 108 0.02 -6.31 -0.36
CA MET A 108 1.23 -6.67 0.39
C MET A 108 0.96 -7.82 1.36
N GLU A 109 2.02 -8.60 1.60
CA GLU A 109 2.12 -9.47 2.77
C GLU A 109 2.41 -8.63 4.02
N CYS A 110 2.04 -9.12 5.21
CA CYS A 110 2.07 -8.29 6.42
C CYS A 110 3.47 -7.80 6.81
N ASN A 111 4.50 -8.60 6.60
CA ASN A 111 5.91 -8.21 6.76
C ASN A 111 6.32 -7.09 5.77
N GLN A 112 5.79 -7.12 4.54
CA GLN A 112 6.03 -6.09 3.53
C GLN A 112 5.36 -4.77 3.92
N VAL A 113 4.19 -4.80 4.55
CA VAL A 113 3.47 -3.61 5.04
C VAL A 113 4.32 -2.85 6.07
N LEU A 114 4.83 -3.53 7.10
CA LEU A 114 5.71 -2.93 8.12
C LEU A 114 6.98 -2.34 7.51
N SER A 115 7.69 -3.13 6.69
CA SER A 115 8.93 -2.69 6.04
C SER A 115 8.70 -1.45 5.18
N THR A 116 7.63 -1.44 4.39
CA THR A 116 7.25 -0.31 3.54
C THR A 116 7.01 0.94 4.39
N PHE A 117 6.21 0.85 5.45
CA PHE A 117 5.95 2.00 6.32
C PHE A 117 7.22 2.59 6.92
N LEU A 118 8.14 1.75 7.41
CA LEU A 118 9.41 2.20 8.00
C LEU A 118 10.32 2.87 6.96
N GLN A 119 10.36 2.34 5.74
CA GLN A 119 11.13 2.93 4.64
C GLN A 119 10.56 4.28 4.21
N LEU A 120 9.23 4.39 4.03
CA LEU A 120 8.56 5.66 3.73
C LEU A 120 8.81 6.70 4.83
N SER A 121 8.70 6.29 6.10
CA SER A 121 8.96 7.17 7.24
C SER A 121 10.40 7.68 7.24
N SER A 122 11.37 6.81 6.94
CA SER A 122 12.79 7.18 6.85
C SER A 122 13.05 8.12 5.67
N LYS A 123 12.43 7.87 4.51
CA LYS A 123 12.51 8.76 3.34
C LYS A 123 11.92 10.13 3.62
N LEU A 124 10.74 10.20 4.26
CA LEU A 124 10.11 11.46 4.61
C LEU A 124 10.97 12.31 5.56
N ILE A 125 11.68 11.69 6.51
CA ILE A 125 12.62 12.39 7.38
C ILE A 125 13.80 12.98 6.58
N ILE A 126 14.33 12.25 5.61
CA ILE A 126 15.41 12.73 4.73
C ILE A 126 14.92 13.90 3.86
N MET A 127 13.70 13.78 3.32
CA MET A 127 13.08 14.83 2.49
C MET A 127 12.97 16.17 3.23
N GLU A 128 12.83 16.18 4.56
CA GLU A 128 12.79 17.43 5.34
C GLU A 128 13.98 18.35 5.04
N THR A 129 15.16 17.78 4.75
CA THR A 129 16.38 18.54 4.41
C THR A 129 16.74 18.48 2.93
N SER A 130 16.48 17.36 2.24
CA SER A 130 16.88 17.19 0.83
C SER A 130 15.88 17.75 -0.17
N ASP A 131 14.59 17.75 0.16
CA ASP A 131 13.49 18.21 -0.69
C ASP A 131 12.30 18.71 0.16
N TYR A 132 12.45 19.92 0.66
CA TYR A 132 11.46 20.51 1.55
C TYR A 132 10.09 20.75 0.87
N ALA A 133 10.06 20.90 -0.47
CA ALA A 133 8.82 21.07 -1.21
C ALA A 133 8.02 19.76 -1.26
N GLY A 134 8.68 18.65 -1.63
CA GLY A 134 8.11 17.31 -1.58
C GLY A 134 7.68 16.91 -0.16
N TYR A 135 8.52 17.20 0.85
CA TYR A 135 8.18 16.96 2.26
C TYR A 135 6.87 17.64 2.68
N LYS A 136 6.72 18.95 2.41
CA LYS A 136 5.49 19.69 2.71
C LYS A 136 4.30 19.17 1.91
N PHE A 137 4.50 18.79 0.66
CA PHE A 137 3.44 18.21 -0.16
C PHE A 137 2.90 16.92 0.48
N VAL A 138 3.78 16.00 0.89
CA VAL A 138 3.38 14.73 1.51
C VAL A 138 2.61 14.98 2.81
N LEU A 139 3.11 15.85 3.70
CA LEU A 139 2.40 16.19 4.93
C LEU A 139 1.02 16.82 4.66
N LYS A 140 0.91 17.66 3.63
CA LYS A 140 -0.37 18.26 3.23
C LYS A 140 -1.36 17.21 2.72
N GLN A 141 -0.93 16.21 1.96
CA GLN A 141 -1.80 15.12 1.52
C GLN A 141 -2.31 14.29 2.70
N LEU A 142 -1.49 14.13 3.74
CA LEU A 142 -1.82 13.39 4.95
C LEU A 142 -2.55 14.23 6.02
N GLN A 143 -2.89 15.48 5.72
CA GLN A 143 -3.58 16.37 6.66
C GLN A 143 -4.90 15.82 7.23
N PRO A 144 -5.69 14.97 6.53
CA PRO A 144 -6.87 14.35 7.12
C PRO A 144 -6.59 13.52 8.40
N PHE A 145 -5.34 13.11 8.62
CA PHE A 145 -4.91 12.38 9.82
C PHE A 145 -4.38 13.30 10.92
N ALA A 146 -4.45 14.62 10.77
CA ALA A 146 -4.11 15.58 11.83
C ALA A 146 -5.29 15.77 12.81
N GLY A 147 -5.02 16.46 13.93
CA GLY A 147 -6.03 16.81 14.93
C GLY A 147 -6.35 15.70 15.95
N TRP A 148 -5.61 14.60 15.90
CA TRP A 148 -5.72 13.47 16.82
C TRP A 148 -5.10 13.79 18.19
N ASP A 149 -5.59 13.12 19.24
CA ASP A 149 -5.03 13.12 20.59
C ASP A 149 -5.10 11.71 21.21
N ILE A 150 -4.58 11.55 22.43
CA ILE A 150 -4.60 10.29 23.19
C ILE A 150 -6.01 9.75 23.40
N LEU A 151 -7.03 10.63 23.48
CA LEU A 151 -8.42 10.24 23.68
C LEU A 151 -9.03 9.58 22.44
N ASP A 152 -8.44 9.79 21.26
CA ASP A 152 -8.86 9.15 20.01
C ASP A 152 -8.21 7.77 19.82
N LEU A 153 -7.22 7.44 20.66
CA LEU A 153 -6.54 6.15 20.64
C LEU A 153 -7.38 5.10 21.38
N HIS A 154 -7.69 4.01 20.70
CA HIS A 154 -8.38 2.84 21.26
C HIS A 154 -7.49 1.59 21.25
N ASN A 155 -6.48 1.54 20.38
CA ASN A 155 -5.55 0.42 20.34
C ASN A 155 -4.51 0.51 21.48
N GLU A 156 -4.40 -0.56 22.26
CA GLU A 156 -3.55 -0.59 23.46
C GLU A 156 -2.08 -0.31 23.19
N HIS A 157 -1.57 -0.67 22.01
CA HIS A 157 -0.19 -0.42 21.65
C HIS A 157 0.08 1.07 21.49
N PHE A 158 -0.79 1.80 20.78
CA PHE A 158 -0.64 3.25 20.59
C PHE A 158 -0.85 4.01 21.90
N ILE A 159 -1.80 3.57 22.74
CA ILE A 159 -2.00 4.16 24.08
C ILE A 159 -0.73 4.01 24.93
N GLY A 160 -0.15 2.80 24.93
CA GLY A 160 1.06 2.48 25.70
C GLY A 160 2.31 3.25 25.28
N THR A 161 2.38 3.69 24.02
CA THR A 161 3.55 4.36 23.42
C THR A 161 3.34 5.84 23.12
N TYR A 162 2.15 6.39 23.42
CA TYR A 162 1.81 7.80 23.24
C TYR A 162 2.75 8.75 24.00
N TRP A 163 3.29 8.31 25.13
CA TRP A 163 4.23 9.14 25.88
C TRP A 163 5.65 8.88 25.41
N ARG A 164 6.35 9.94 25.01
CA ARG A 164 7.74 9.86 24.58
C ARG A 164 8.66 10.57 25.56
N ARG A 165 9.95 10.21 25.50
CA ARG A 165 10.99 10.96 26.17
C ARG A 165 11.46 12.09 25.26
N ASP A 166 11.48 13.31 25.77
CA ASP A 166 12.08 14.42 25.06
C ASP A 166 13.60 14.20 24.97
N PRO A 167 14.20 14.26 23.77
CA PRO A 167 15.62 13.93 23.59
C PRO A 167 16.57 14.97 24.18
N ILE A 168 16.11 16.20 24.45
CA ILE A 168 16.94 17.29 24.98
C ILE A 168 16.83 17.32 26.51
N THR A 169 15.61 17.29 27.02
CA THR A 169 15.33 17.46 28.45
C THR A 169 15.24 16.14 29.21
N GLY A 170 15.08 15.01 28.51
CA GLY A 170 14.88 13.70 29.13
C GLY A 170 13.51 13.52 29.80
N ASN A 171 12.66 14.55 29.78
CA ASN A 171 11.35 14.54 30.43
C ASN A 171 10.31 13.81 29.58
N ARG A 172 9.28 13.29 30.26
CA ARG A 172 8.11 12.71 29.60
C ARG A 172 7.34 13.84 28.91
N THR A 173 7.11 13.68 27.62
CA THR A 173 6.35 14.64 26.79
C THR A 173 5.38 13.89 25.89
N ARG A 174 4.37 14.60 25.37
CA ARG A 174 3.37 14.06 24.45
C ARG A 174 3.79 14.27 22.99
N TYR A 175 3.22 13.49 22.08
CA TYR A 175 3.25 13.82 20.66
C TYR A 175 2.40 15.07 20.41
N GLY A 176 2.71 15.82 19.34
CA GLY A 176 1.81 16.83 18.82
C GLY A 176 0.61 16.17 18.13
N ASN A 177 -0.41 16.96 17.81
CA ASN A 177 -1.59 16.51 17.08
C ASN A 177 -1.42 16.61 15.54
N ASP A 178 -0.22 16.90 15.07
CA ASP A 178 0.10 17.03 13.65
C ASP A 178 0.46 15.67 13.01
N VAL A 179 0.47 15.63 11.67
CA VAL A 179 0.80 14.43 10.89
C VAL A 179 2.20 13.89 11.19
N ARG A 180 3.20 14.78 11.34
CA ARG A 180 4.59 14.35 11.61
C ARG A 180 4.66 13.66 12.97
N SER A 181 3.97 14.20 13.96
CA SER A 181 3.83 13.61 15.28
C SER A 181 3.13 12.25 15.21
N LEU A 182 2.09 12.08 14.36
CA LEU A 182 1.39 10.81 14.16
C LEU A 182 2.32 9.75 13.57
N LEU A 183 2.97 10.05 12.45
CA LEU A 183 3.88 9.12 11.78
C LEU A 183 5.02 8.70 12.72
N ARG A 184 5.49 9.63 13.57
CA ARG A 184 6.49 9.34 14.61
C ARG A 184 5.93 8.44 15.70
N LEU A 185 4.71 8.65 16.18
CA LEU A 185 4.04 7.75 17.13
C LEU A 185 3.96 6.34 16.54
N ILE A 186 3.51 6.21 15.30
CA ILE A 186 3.34 4.91 14.65
C ILE A 186 4.67 4.19 14.52
N ARG A 187 5.69 4.86 13.97
CA ARG A 187 7.05 4.32 13.88
C ARG A 187 7.57 3.87 15.25
N ASN A 188 7.44 4.71 16.27
CA ASN A 188 7.94 4.39 17.61
C ASN A 188 7.16 3.25 18.28
N THR A 189 5.87 3.15 18.01
CA THR A 189 5.02 2.06 18.53
C THR A 189 5.53 0.72 18.03
N PHE A 190 5.74 0.60 16.73
CA PHE A 190 6.22 -0.64 16.15
C PHE A 190 7.68 -0.93 16.48
N GLN A 191 8.55 0.09 16.56
CA GLN A 191 9.91 -0.10 17.09
C GLN A 191 9.88 -0.64 18.53
N HIS A 192 9.00 -0.13 19.38
CA HIS A 192 8.88 -0.57 20.76
C HIS A 192 8.29 -1.99 20.87
N ILE A 193 7.27 -2.31 20.08
CA ILE A 193 6.73 -3.67 19.99
C ILE A 193 7.85 -4.62 19.55
N MET A 194 8.56 -4.31 18.46
CA MET A 194 9.66 -5.11 17.92
C MET A 194 10.80 -5.35 18.92
N MET A 195 11.11 -4.39 19.79
CA MET A 195 12.12 -4.53 20.84
C MET A 195 11.68 -5.41 22.02
N LYS A 196 10.37 -5.61 22.20
CA LYS A 196 9.78 -6.37 23.31
C LYS A 196 9.28 -7.76 22.90
N THR A 197 9.64 -8.18 21.69
CA THR A 197 9.11 -9.41 21.07
C THR A 197 9.67 -10.68 21.65
N VAL A 198 10.73 -10.64 22.44
CA VAL A 198 11.30 -11.86 23.04
C VAL A 198 11.00 -11.84 24.53
N ASP A 199 10.12 -12.74 24.98
CA ASP A 199 9.87 -12.91 26.41
C ASP A 199 11.09 -13.52 27.13
N ILE A 200 11.01 -13.61 28.45
CA ILE A 200 12.08 -14.19 29.29
C ILE A 200 12.40 -15.67 28.96
N ASN A 201 11.51 -16.34 28.21
CA ASN A 201 11.64 -17.73 27.78
C ASN A 201 12.05 -17.85 26.30
N GLY A 202 12.40 -16.73 25.64
CA GLY A 202 12.79 -16.72 24.24
C GLY A 202 11.62 -16.81 23.24
N ARG A 203 10.36 -16.65 23.68
CA ARG A 203 9.19 -16.74 22.81
C ARG A 203 8.90 -15.42 22.15
N ILE A 204 8.58 -15.49 20.85
CA ILE A 204 8.12 -14.35 20.06
C ILE A 204 6.69 -13.99 20.50
N THR A 205 6.50 -12.82 21.11
CA THR A 205 5.20 -12.36 21.63
C THR A 205 4.40 -11.54 20.63
N PHE A 206 5.05 -10.94 19.63
CA PHE A 206 4.41 -10.19 18.56
C PHE A 206 4.70 -10.86 17.22
N LYS A 207 3.67 -11.04 16.41
CA LYS A 207 3.83 -11.54 15.04
C LYS A 207 3.77 -10.37 14.07
N GLU A 208 4.70 -10.29 13.13
CA GLU A 208 4.67 -9.22 12.09
C GLU A 208 3.35 -9.21 11.30
N GLU A 209 2.67 -10.36 11.23
CA GLU A 209 1.31 -10.53 10.70
C GLU A 209 0.27 -9.62 11.36
N GLU A 210 0.48 -9.20 12.61
CA GLU A 210 -0.43 -8.34 13.37
C GLU A 210 -0.26 -6.85 13.02
N TYR A 211 0.81 -6.48 12.31
CA TYR A 211 1.12 -5.08 11.99
C TYR A 211 -0.02 -4.39 11.25
N GLU A 212 -0.48 -5.00 10.15
CA GLU A 212 -1.50 -4.42 9.27
C GLU A 212 -2.81 -4.22 10.05
N TYR A 213 -3.17 -5.19 10.89
CA TYR A 213 -4.35 -5.12 11.75
C TYR A 213 -4.24 -3.99 12.78
N ILE A 214 -3.13 -3.89 13.52
CA ILE A 214 -2.92 -2.84 14.52
C ILE A 214 -2.97 -1.45 13.87
N LEU A 215 -2.33 -1.28 12.72
CA LEU A 215 -2.31 0.00 12.02
C LEU A 215 -3.70 0.38 11.51
N ASN A 216 -4.40 -0.54 10.85
CA ASN A 216 -5.69 -0.26 10.21
C ASN A 216 -6.85 -0.15 11.22
N ASP A 217 -6.76 -0.82 12.37
CA ASP A 217 -7.68 -0.66 13.50
C ASP A 217 -7.73 0.80 13.95
N GLN A 218 -6.57 1.41 14.18
CA GLN A 218 -6.48 2.78 14.68
C GLN A 218 -6.52 3.87 13.59
N PHE A 219 -5.83 3.64 12.47
CA PHE A 219 -5.61 4.63 11.41
C PHE A 219 -5.85 4.01 10.03
N PRO A 220 -7.12 3.67 9.71
CA PRO A 220 -7.45 3.02 8.44
C PRO A 220 -6.97 3.86 7.26
N ARG A 221 -6.45 3.19 6.23
CA ARG A 221 -5.94 3.77 4.97
C ARG A 221 -4.70 4.67 5.07
N LEU A 222 -4.14 4.91 6.26
CA LEU A 222 -2.98 5.80 6.42
C LEU A 222 -1.80 5.38 5.53
N LEU A 223 -1.43 4.10 5.54
CA LEU A 223 -0.30 3.61 4.73
C LEU A 223 -0.56 3.82 3.24
N ARG A 224 -1.78 3.53 2.77
CA ARG A 224 -2.16 3.71 1.37
C ARG A 224 -2.05 5.18 0.95
N ASP A 225 -2.59 6.09 1.74
CA ASP A 225 -2.53 7.53 1.45
C ASP A 225 -1.09 8.05 1.53
N PHE A 226 -0.27 7.50 2.43
CA PHE A 226 1.16 7.82 2.51
C PHE A 226 1.92 7.32 1.28
N MET A 227 1.68 6.09 0.83
CA MET A 227 2.25 5.55 -0.41
C MET A 227 1.85 6.39 -1.61
N LYS A 228 0.58 6.77 -1.73
CA LYS A 228 0.09 7.62 -2.81
C LYS A 228 0.75 9.00 -2.80
N ALA A 229 0.87 9.63 -1.64
CA ALA A 229 1.53 10.92 -1.49
C ALA A 229 3.02 10.83 -1.89
N MET A 230 3.70 9.78 -1.45
CA MET A 230 5.10 9.51 -1.78
C MET A 230 5.30 9.15 -3.26
N TYR A 231 4.33 8.49 -3.89
CA TYR A 231 4.33 8.25 -5.33
C TYR A 231 4.24 9.55 -6.12
N ILE A 232 3.29 10.41 -5.78
CA ILE A 232 3.12 11.71 -6.46
C ILE A 232 4.33 12.62 -6.23
N ALA A 233 4.97 12.53 -5.07
CA ALA A 233 6.23 13.21 -4.78
C ALA A 233 7.46 12.58 -5.47
N ALA A 234 7.28 11.49 -6.24
CA ALA A 234 8.33 10.75 -6.95
C ALA A 234 9.33 9.96 -6.07
N TYR A 235 8.97 9.64 -4.81
CA TYR A 235 9.83 8.90 -3.87
C TYR A 235 9.41 7.44 -3.63
N LEU A 236 8.19 7.03 -4.01
CA LEU A 236 7.76 5.64 -3.78
C LEU A 236 8.60 4.63 -4.58
N ALA A 237 8.96 4.95 -5.83
CA ALA A 237 9.76 4.07 -6.68
C ALA A 237 11.17 3.83 -6.12
N GLU A 238 11.71 4.75 -5.31
CA GLU A 238 13.02 4.57 -4.68
C GLU A 238 13.07 3.45 -3.64
N LEU A 239 11.91 2.94 -3.20
CA LEU A 239 11.84 1.78 -2.30
C LEU A 239 12.13 0.47 -3.03
N ASN A 240 12.15 0.46 -4.37
CA ASN A 240 12.41 -0.71 -5.20
C ASN A 240 11.53 -1.93 -4.82
N LEU A 241 10.23 -1.68 -4.59
CA LEU A 241 9.25 -2.69 -4.18
C LEU A 241 9.15 -3.87 -5.18
N GLU A 242 9.53 -3.68 -6.43
CA GLU A 242 9.67 -4.74 -7.45
C GLU A 242 10.63 -5.87 -7.05
N HIS A 243 11.66 -5.56 -6.26
CA HIS A 243 12.65 -6.53 -5.80
C HIS A 243 12.29 -7.17 -4.46
N VAL A 244 11.41 -6.52 -3.70
CA VAL A 244 10.99 -6.96 -2.36
C VAL A 244 9.66 -7.72 -2.40
N MET A 245 8.82 -7.45 -3.41
CA MET A 245 7.47 -8.01 -3.60
C MET A 245 7.39 -8.95 -4.82
N VAL A 246 8.31 -9.91 -4.90
CA VAL A 246 8.34 -10.96 -5.93
C VAL A 246 7.24 -11.99 -5.68
#